data_AF-A0A7R6WMC1-F1
#
_entry.id   AF-A0A7R6WMC1-F1
#
_cell.length_a   1.000
_cell.length_b   1.000
_cell.length_c   1.000
_cell.angle_alpha   90.00
_cell.angle_beta   90.00
_cell.angle_gamma   90.00
#
_symmetry.space_group_name_H-M   'P 1'
#
loop_
_entity.id
_entity.type
_entity.pdbx_description
1 polymer ?
#
loop_
_entity_poly.entity_id
_entity_poly.type
_entity_poly.pdbx_seq_one_letter_code
_entity_poly.pdbx_strand_id
1 'polypeptide(L)'
;MLDTRVLFRIVVWLGVIANWSFGLWVLFGDGNNLLAMLRLGRQDSMLWLYNYSILLMILSLFYIPAARDPFRYRANAWLLVVGRLVPATTFLLGVALGYMPNGFLTLFIADGAFGLIELFLLLQIFRDGPRPRDYGYRQ
;
A
#
# COMPACT_ATOMS: atom_id res chain seq x y z
N MET A 1 -24.30 -2.22 -8.38
CA MET A 1 -22.90 -1.74 -8.40
C MET A 1 -22.48 -1.48 -6.97
N LEU A 2 -21.32 -1.98 -6.52
CA LEU A 2 -20.81 -1.71 -5.18
C LEU A 2 -20.51 -0.21 -5.03
N ASP A 3 -20.82 0.37 -3.88
CA ASP A 3 -20.51 1.76 -3.56
C ASP A 3 -18.99 1.99 -3.59
N THR A 4 -18.52 3.04 -4.27
CA THR A 4 -17.11 3.43 -4.37
C THR A 4 -16.42 3.50 -3.02
N ARG A 5 -17.13 3.93 -1.96
CA ARG A 5 -16.59 4.02 -0.59
C ARG A 5 -16.36 2.64 0.03
N VAL A 6 -17.28 1.71 -0.25
CA VAL A 6 -17.15 0.32 0.18
C VAL A 6 -15.98 -0.33 -0.55
N LEU A 7 -15.85 -0.09 -1.86
CA LEU A 7 -14.71 -0.56 -2.65
C LEU A 7 -13.39 0.00 -2.12
N PHE A 8 -13.30 1.31 -1.87
CA PHE A 8 -12.11 1.93 -1.31
C PHE A 8 -11.73 1.29 0.02
N ARG A 9 -12.69 1.13 0.93
CA ARG A 9 -12.47 0.46 2.21
C ARG A 9 -11.95 -0.97 2.03
N ILE A 10 -12.52 -1.74 1.11
CA ILE A 10 -12.08 -3.12 0.83
C ILE A 10 -10.62 -3.11 0.34
N VAL A 11 -10.29 -2.26 -0.64
CA VAL A 11 -8.95 -2.18 -1.21
C VAL A 11 -7.91 -1.80 -0.14
N VAL A 12 -8.21 -0.79 0.69
CA VAL A 12 -7.32 -0.39 1.79
C VAL A 12 -7.09 -1.56 2.76
N TRP A 13 -8.13 -2.28 3.16
CA TRP A 13 -7.98 -3.44 4.05
C TRP A 13 -7.19 -4.59 3.41
N LEU A 14 -7.40 -4.86 2.12
CA LEU A 14 -6.59 -5.84 1.39
C LEU A 14 -5.11 -5.43 1.38
N GLY A 15 -4.83 -4.15 1.15
CA GLY A 15 -3.46 -3.61 1.20
C GLY A 15 -2.84 -3.68 2.60
N VAL A 16 -3.62 -3.42 3.65
CA VAL A 16 -3.18 -3.57 5.06
C VAL A 16 -2.83 -5.03 5.35
N ILE A 17 -3.70 -5.96 4.97
CA ILE A 17 -3.46 -7.39 5.17
C ILE A 17 -2.21 -7.82 4.40
N ALA A 18 -2.06 -7.41 3.14
CA ALA A 18 -0.89 -7.74 2.33
C ALA A 18 0.42 -7.23 2.96
N ASN A 19 0.45 -5.98 3.43
CA ASN A 19 1.60 -5.40 4.12
C ASN A 19 1.96 -6.17 5.39
N TRP A 20 0.95 -6.51 6.20
CA TRP A 20 1.16 -7.28 7.42
C TRP A 20 1.62 -8.70 7.12
N SER A 21 1.04 -9.38 6.13
CA SER A 21 1.48 -10.70 5.69
C SER A 21 2.93 -10.68 5.20
N PHE A 22 3.32 -9.67 4.42
CA PHE A 22 4.70 -9.47 3.99
C PHE A 22 5.63 -9.26 5.19
N GLY A 23 5.28 -8.34 6.09
CA GLY A 23 6.09 -8.03 7.26
C GLY A 23 6.25 -9.21 8.21
N LEU A 24 5.15 -9.92 8.50
CA LEU A 24 5.17 -11.12 9.35
C LEU A 24 6.00 -12.25 8.73
N TRP A 25 5.93 -12.44 7.42
CA TRP A 25 6.76 -13.44 6.73
C TRP A 25 8.26 -13.11 6.90
N VAL A 26 8.64 -11.85 6.70
CA VAL A 26 10.05 -11.43 6.85
C VAL A 26 10.54 -11.56 8.29
N LEU A 27 9.69 -11.22 9.27
CA LEU A 27 10.08 -11.21 10.69
C LEU A 27 10.13 -12.59 11.33
N PHE A 28 9.16 -13.46 11.01
CA PHE A 28 8.99 -14.75 11.67
C PHE A 28 9.29 -15.95 10.75
N GLY A 29 9.33 -15.74 9.44
CA GLY A 29 9.72 -16.73 8.45
C GLY A 29 11.16 -16.55 7.98
N ASP A 30 11.46 -17.14 6.82
CA ASP A 30 12.75 -16.99 6.15
C ASP A 30 12.67 -15.91 5.06
N GLY A 31 13.33 -14.77 5.32
CA GLY A 31 13.42 -13.66 4.37
C GLY A 31 14.07 -14.05 3.03
N ASN A 32 15.01 -15.01 3.02
CA ASN A 32 15.64 -15.48 1.78
C ASN A 32 14.63 -16.20 0.87
N ASN A 33 13.72 -16.97 1.46
CA ASN A 33 12.67 -17.64 0.70
C ASN A 33 11.73 -16.62 0.06
N LEU A 34 11.44 -15.51 0.74
CA LEU A 34 10.63 -14.44 0.16
C LEU A 34 11.38 -13.74 -0.99
N LEU A 35 12.67 -13.44 -0.84
CA LEU A 35 13.48 -12.89 -1.92
C LEU A 35 13.52 -13.83 -3.14
N ALA A 36 13.68 -15.13 -2.91
CA ALA A 36 13.68 -16.14 -3.97
C ALA A 36 12.32 -16.23 -4.66
N MET A 37 11.23 -16.25 -3.90
CA MET A 37 9.86 -16.28 -4.41
C MET A 37 9.56 -15.07 -5.29
N LEU A 38 9.97 -13.87 -4.86
CA LEU A 38 9.79 -12.62 -5.59
C LEU A 38 10.87 -12.39 -6.66
N ARG A 39 11.81 -13.33 -6.81
CA ARG A 39 12.94 -13.26 -7.75
C ARG A 39 13.74 -11.96 -7.62
N LEU A 40 13.87 -11.44 -6.40
CA LEU A 40 14.53 -10.16 -6.10
C LEU A 40 16.06 -10.20 -6.25
N GLY A 41 16.61 -11.33 -6.70
CA GLY A 41 18.04 -11.54 -6.84
C GLY A 41 18.75 -11.72 -5.50
N ARG A 42 20.05 -11.97 -5.55
CA ARG A 42 20.89 -12.04 -4.36
C ARG A 42 21.10 -10.64 -3.84
N GLN A 43 20.81 -10.44 -2.56
CA GLN A 43 20.96 -9.15 -1.87
C GLN A 43 22.15 -9.25 -0.92
N ASP A 44 22.98 -8.20 -0.87
CA ASP A 44 24.18 -8.18 -0.02
C ASP A 44 23.83 -8.13 1.47
N SER A 45 22.64 -7.63 1.80
CA SER A 45 22.13 -7.55 3.17
C SER A 45 20.62 -7.70 3.23
N MET A 46 20.14 -8.31 4.32
CA MET A 46 18.71 -8.41 4.64
C MET A 46 18.17 -7.17 5.36
N LEU A 47 19.03 -6.24 5.78
CA LEU A 47 18.64 -5.09 6.60
C LEU A 47 17.58 -4.23 5.91
N TRP A 48 17.69 -4.01 4.59
CA TRP A 48 16.70 -3.23 3.86
C TRP A 48 15.32 -3.91 3.88
N LEU A 49 15.28 -5.24 3.76
CA LEU A 49 14.04 -6.02 3.74
C LEU A 49 13.34 -5.95 5.11
N TYR A 50 14.11 -6.07 6.20
CA TYR A 50 13.58 -5.90 7.56
C TYR A 50 13.03 -4.49 7.80
N ASN A 51 13.81 -3.46 7.44
CA ASN A 51 13.38 -2.07 7.60
C ASN A 51 12.13 -1.78 6.76
N TYR A 52 12.08 -2.27 5.52
CA TYR A 52 10.93 -2.12 4.63
C TYR A 52 9.68 -2.80 5.21
N SER A 53 9.82 -4.02 5.70
CA SER A 53 8.73 -4.78 6.34
C SER A 53 8.13 -4.07 7.55
N ILE A 54 8.97 -3.59 8.46
CA ILE A 54 8.50 -2.87 9.65
C ILE A 54 7.82 -1.56 9.24
N LEU A 55 8.39 -0.83 8.27
CA LEU A 55 7.79 0.38 7.74
C LEU A 55 6.40 0.13 7.15
N LEU A 56 6.23 -0.92 6.33
CA LEU A 56 4.92 -1.30 5.76
C LEU A 56 3.88 -1.60 6.85
N MET A 57 4.28 -2.31 7.91
CA MET A 57 3.38 -2.62 9.02
C MET A 57 2.94 -1.35 9.77
N ILE A 58 3.87 -0.45 10.08
CA ILE A 58 3.60 0.83 10.76
C ILE A 58 2.70 1.71 9.89
N LEU A 59 3.04 1.89 8.62
CA LEU A 59 2.23 2.66 7.67
C LEU A 59 0.79 2.14 7.59
N SER A 60 0.62 0.81 7.60
CA SER A 60 -0.69 0.18 7.59
C SER A 60 -1.57 0.59 8.77
N LEU A 61 -1.00 0.88 9.94
CA LEU A 61 -1.76 1.39 11.09
C LEU A 61 -2.30 2.80 10.81
N PHE A 62 -1.51 3.64 10.15
CA PHE A 62 -1.91 5.00 9.77
C PHE A 62 -2.95 5.04 8.64
N TYR A 63 -3.10 3.94 7.90
CA TYR A 63 -4.07 3.77 6.82
C TYR A 63 -5.48 3.43 7.29
N ILE A 64 -5.62 2.78 8.46
CA ILE A 64 -6.91 2.34 9.00
C ILE A 64 -7.93 3.48 9.17
N PRO A 65 -7.58 4.69 9.66
CA PRO A 65 -8.51 5.82 9.72
C PRO A 65 -9.08 6.21 8.36
N ALA A 66 -8.25 6.20 7.31
CA ALA A 66 -8.68 6.54 5.95
C ALA A 66 -9.71 5.53 5.40
N ALA A 67 -9.59 4.25 5.76
CA ALA A 67 -10.55 3.21 5.38
C ALA A 67 -11.94 3.40 6.01
N ARG A 68 -12.01 4.03 7.19
CA ARG A 68 -13.27 4.28 7.90
C ARG A 68 -13.98 5.52 7.38
N ASP A 69 -13.24 6.60 7.21
CA ASP A 69 -13.78 7.88 6.78
C ASP A 69 -12.71 8.72 6.06
N PRO A 70 -12.63 8.64 4.72
CA PRO A 70 -11.63 9.37 3.96
C PRO A 70 -11.89 10.89 3.96
N PHE A 71 -13.11 11.35 4.26
CA PHE A 71 -13.44 12.77 4.32
C PHE A 71 -13.05 13.42 5.62
N ARG A 72 -13.17 12.70 6.74
CA ARG A 72 -12.69 13.16 8.05
C ARG A 72 -11.18 13.04 8.15
N TYR A 73 -10.59 11.96 7.63
CA TYR A 73 -9.15 11.69 7.68
C TYR A 73 -8.48 11.94 6.32
N ARG A 74 -8.70 13.12 5.73
CA ARG A 74 -8.20 13.47 4.38
C ARG A 74 -6.68 13.31 4.26
N ALA A 75 -5.94 13.79 5.26
CA ALA A 75 -4.48 13.69 5.27
C ALA A 75 -4.03 12.23 5.21
N ASN A 76 -4.62 11.36 6.03
CA ASN A 76 -4.31 9.92 6.01
C ASN A 76 -4.67 9.27 4.67
N ALA A 77 -5.79 9.67 4.05
CA ALA A 77 -6.20 9.11 2.77
C ALA A 77 -5.21 9.48 1.64
N TRP A 78 -4.71 10.72 1.63
CA TRP A 78 -3.66 11.12 0.69
C TRP A 78 -2.31 10.50 1.01
N LEU A 79 -1.92 10.43 2.29
CA LEU A 79 -0.68 9.78 2.71
C LEU A 79 -0.67 8.27 2.42
N LEU A 80 -1.82 7.61 2.43
CA LEU A 80 -1.97 6.24 1.97
C LEU A 80 -1.59 6.11 0.49
N VAL A 81 -2.18 6.93 -0.37
CA VAL A 81 -1.90 6.91 -1.81
C VAL A 81 -0.43 7.23 -2.08
N VAL A 82 0.10 8.28 -1.46
CA VAL A 82 1.51 8.68 -1.60
C VAL A 82 2.44 7.58 -1.08
N GLY A 83 2.10 6.98 0.07
CA GLY A 83 2.86 5.91 0.70
C GLY A 83 2.91 4.61 -0.14
N ARG A 84 2.00 4.44 -1.09
CA ARG A 84 2.03 3.35 -2.08
C ARG A 84 2.81 3.73 -3.34
N LEU A 85 2.54 4.91 -3.89
CA LEU A 85 3.08 5.32 -5.19
C LEU A 85 4.56 5.72 -5.12
N VAL A 86 5.05 6.27 -4.01
CA VAL A 86 6.46 6.66 -3.87
C VAL A 86 7.40 5.44 -3.85
N PRO A 87 7.16 4.40 -3.02
CA PRO A 87 7.94 3.16 -3.11
C PRO A 87 7.84 2.49 -4.47
N ALA A 88 6.64 2.38 -5.04
CA ALA A 88 6.43 1.81 -6.36
C ALA A 88 7.30 2.51 -7.43
N THR A 89 7.28 3.84 -7.45
CA THR A 89 8.09 4.63 -8.38
C THR A 89 9.58 4.44 -8.14
N THR A 90 10.01 4.34 -6.88
CA THR A 90 11.41 4.04 -6.53
C THR A 90 11.86 2.70 -7.09
N PHE A 91 11.04 1.65 -6.97
CA PHE A 91 11.35 0.34 -7.54
C PHE A 91 11.43 0.37 -9.07
N LEU A 92 10.49 1.06 -9.72
CA LEU A 92 10.50 1.23 -11.18
C LEU A 92 11.78 1.95 -11.64
N LEU A 93 12.11 3.09 -11.02
CA LEU A 93 13.30 3.87 -11.36
C LEU A 93 14.59 3.12 -11.03
N GLY A 94 14.63 2.42 -9.90
CA GLY A 94 15.77 1.59 -9.50
C GLY A 94 16.08 0.52 -10.54
N VAL A 95 15.05 -0.13 -11.10
CA VAL A 95 15.20 -1.10 -12.18
C VAL A 95 15.59 -0.41 -13.50
N ALA A 96 14.90 0.67 -13.87
CA ALA A 96 15.15 1.37 -15.13
C ALA A 96 16.56 1.98 -15.22
N LEU A 97 17.11 2.43 -14.09
CA LEU A 97 18.47 2.99 -13.98
C LEU A 97 19.54 1.92 -13.73
N GLY A 98 19.16 0.65 -13.59
CA GLY A 98 20.10 -0.47 -13.39
C GLY A 98 20.64 -0.62 -11.96
N TYR A 99 20.06 0.06 -10.96
CA TYR A 99 20.42 -0.08 -9.55
C TYR A 99 19.78 -1.29 -8.87
N MET A 100 18.66 -1.81 -9.40
CA MET A 100 17.91 -2.91 -8.82
C MET A 100 17.67 -4.04 -9.83
N PRO A 101 17.68 -5.31 -9.40
CA PRO A 101 17.28 -6.45 -10.23
C PRO A 101 15.82 -6.35 -10.72
N ASN A 102 15.54 -6.93 -11.89
CA ASN A 102 14.19 -6.94 -12.49
C ASN A 102 13.09 -7.51 -11.58
N GLY A 103 13.43 -8.35 -10.60
CA GLY A 103 12.47 -8.87 -9.63
C GLY A 103 11.74 -7.78 -8.83
N PHE A 104 12.37 -6.61 -8.63
CA PHE A 104 11.75 -5.47 -7.94
C PHE A 104 10.55 -4.91 -8.68
N LEU A 105 10.38 -5.22 -9.97
CA LEU A 105 9.15 -4.89 -10.70
C LEU A 105 7.92 -5.57 -10.10
N THR A 106 8.08 -6.71 -9.41
CA THR A 106 6.97 -7.35 -8.69
C THR A 106 6.44 -6.46 -7.56
N LEU A 107 7.34 -5.79 -6.84
CA LEU A 107 6.98 -4.84 -5.78
C LEU A 107 6.38 -3.56 -6.37
N PHE A 108 6.95 -3.06 -7.48
CA PHE A 108 6.36 -1.94 -8.24
C PHE A 108 4.92 -2.25 -8.68
N ILE A 109 4.68 -3.42 -9.27
CA ILE A 109 3.35 -3.81 -9.73
C ILE A 109 2.39 -3.93 -8.55
N ALA A 110 2.81 -4.55 -7.44
CA ALA A 110 1.98 -4.70 -6.26
C ALA A 110 1.59 -3.35 -5.65
N ASP A 111 2.56 -2.53 -5.24
CA ASP A 111 2.28 -1.23 -4.61
C ASP A 111 1.67 -0.22 -5.60
N GLY A 112 2.08 -0.27 -6.87
CA GLY A 112 1.52 0.55 -7.93
C GLY A 112 0.06 0.22 -8.21
N ALA A 113 -0.31 -1.05 -8.27
CA ALA A 113 -1.70 -1.46 -8.49
C ALA A 113 -2.60 -1.00 -7.32
N PHE A 114 -2.20 -1.25 -6.07
CA PHE A 114 -2.93 -0.76 -4.90
C PHE A 114 -3.03 0.76 -4.91
N GLY A 115 -1.91 1.47 -5.07
CA GLY A 115 -1.87 2.93 -5.04
C GLY A 115 -2.70 3.59 -6.15
N LEU A 116 -2.69 3.05 -7.38
CA LEU A 116 -3.47 3.59 -8.49
C LEU A 116 -4.98 3.33 -8.33
N ILE A 117 -5.36 2.14 -7.87
CA ILE A 117 -6.77 1.82 -7.58
C ILE A 117 -7.28 2.70 -6.43
N GLU A 118 -6.51 2.82 -5.35
CA GLU A 118 -6.84 3.68 -4.20
C GLU A 118 -6.94 5.14 -4.63
N LEU A 119 -6.00 5.66 -5.43
CA LEU A 119 -6.05 7.02 -5.97
C LEU A 119 -7.31 7.24 -6.80
N PHE A 120 -7.61 6.34 -7.73
CA PHE A 120 -8.77 6.46 -8.60
C PHE A 120 -10.07 6.49 -7.80
N LEU A 121 -10.23 5.56 -6.85
CA LEU A 121 -11.40 5.51 -5.97
C LEU A 121 -11.48 6.74 -5.07
N LEU A 122 -10.35 7.22 -4.54
CA LEU A 122 -10.31 8.42 -3.73
C LEU A 122 -10.76 9.65 -4.52
N LEU A 123 -10.25 9.84 -5.74
CA LEU A 123 -10.66 10.93 -6.63
C LEU A 123 -12.17 10.89 -6.92
N GLN A 124 -12.74 9.70 -7.15
CA GLN A 124 -14.18 9.55 -7.32
C GLN A 124 -14.95 9.94 -6.05
N ILE A 125 -14.51 9.47 -4.87
CA ILE A 125 -15.13 9.81 -3.59
C ILE A 125 -15.14 11.32 -3.36
N PHE A 126 -14.01 12.02 -3.62
CA PHE A 126 -13.93 13.47 -3.50
C PHE A 126 -14.79 14.22 -4.53
N ARG A 127 -14.88 13.69 -5.76
CA ARG A 127 -15.74 14.25 -6.82
C ARG A 127 -17.23 14.14 -6.48
N ASP A 128 -17.65 13.01 -5.91
CA ASP A 128 -19.05 12.77 -5.50
C ASP A 128 -19.45 13.61 -4.27
N GLY A 129 -18.47 14.21 -3.60
CA GLY A 129 -18.69 15.06 -2.42
C GLY A 129 -19.06 14.27 -1.16
N PRO A 130 -19.10 14.95 -0.01
CA PRO A 130 -19.44 14.34 1.26
C PRO A 130 -20.94 14.04 1.35
N ARG A 131 -21.29 12.85 1.85
CA ARG A 131 -22.67 12.43 2.12
C ARG A 131 -23.01 12.67 3.60
N PRO A 132 -24.29 12.79 3.99
CA PRO A 132 -24.69 12.97 5.39
C PRO A 132 -24.11 11.93 6.36
N ARG A 133 -23.95 10.68 5.89
CA ARG A 133 -23.34 9.57 6.64
C ARG A 133 -21.85 9.76 6.94
N ASP A 134 -21.13 10.55 6.15
CA ASP A 134 -19.70 10.83 6.34
C ASP A 134 -19.45 11.86 7.45
N TYR A 135 -20.48 12.57 7.90
CA TYR A 135 -20.39 13.48 9.05
C TYR A 135 -20.80 12.83 10.37
N GLY A 136 -21.08 11.52 10.37
CA GLY A 136 -21.48 10.79 11.56
C GLY A 136 -22.96 10.95 11.94
N TYR A 137 -23.79 11.54 11.08
CA TYR A 137 -25.25 11.54 11.28
C TYR A 137 -25.81 10.13 11.05
N ARG A 138 -26.33 9.49 12.10
CA ARG A 138 -27.17 8.29 11.98
C ARG A 138 -28.55 8.73 11.51
N GLN A 139 -29.06 8.10 10.45
CA GLN A 139 -30.49 8.10 10.12
C GLN A 139 -31.19 7.07 10.99
#